data_AF-A0A1Q7RU11-F1
#
_entry.id   AF-A0A1Q7RU11-F1
#
_cell.length_a   1.000
_cell.length_b   1.000
_cell.length_c   1.000
_cell.angle_alpha   90.00
_cell.angle_beta   90.00
_cell.angle_gamma   90.00
#
_symmetry.space_group_name_H-M   'P 1'
#
loop_
_entity.id
_entity.type
_entity.pdbx_description
1 polymer ?
#
loop_
_entity_poly.entity_id
_entity_poly.type
_entity_poly.pdbx_seq_one_letter_code
_entity_poly.pdbx_strand_id
1 'polypeptide(L)'
;MQTDALIEGMNALGYKVANLSLRELSHGYDVFVERQKKARFEFVSANVVWQDSGEPIVAPTTVVKATLRDGARSKTVRLGFIGLTRNDPAFLKEGPKGRRIVTVDPLSAAEKQLPALRQKADVIVALVALDLQQARQLPKRVKDIALILGADSTPGRTAMMTRTDDFPEDTEFGRAHLLYAGDQGKVLGEIRLVFDAKGAASSNQRSIIQLTREWPDDPKLAEVMETVKVAINQYNKEQTLAMSPFAAPTPPPAEAAYTGSDRCALCHEQAFTVWAKSSHAHAFQTLLSAHQEYNPKCLPCHTIGFGQRGGYLNPQATSNLINVGCEACHGPSSRHPEQIEAGFGRIDVSSCVTCHTRENSPDYVPAEYIPKVIHWKEAQTKR
;
A
#
# COMPACT_ATOMS: atom_id res chain seq x y z
N MET A 1 -0.89 -13.73 -9.30
CA MET A 1 0.47 -13.13 -9.24
C MET A 1 0.66 -12.36 -7.93
N GLN A 2 0.20 -11.10 -7.80
CA GLN A 2 0.44 -10.30 -6.57
C GLN A 2 -0.08 -10.96 -5.29
N THR A 3 -1.34 -11.39 -5.26
CA THR A 3 -1.91 -12.00 -4.06
C THR A 3 -1.25 -13.33 -3.70
N ASP A 4 -0.83 -14.12 -4.70
CA ASP A 4 -0.13 -15.38 -4.45
C ASP A 4 1.23 -15.11 -3.78
N ALA A 5 1.96 -14.09 -4.23
CA ALA A 5 3.22 -13.67 -3.62
C ALA A 5 3.04 -13.12 -2.20
N LEU A 6 1.92 -12.45 -1.90
CA LEU A 6 1.61 -12.04 -0.53
C LEU A 6 1.45 -13.26 0.39
N ILE A 7 0.73 -14.31 -0.05
CA ILE A 7 0.61 -15.55 0.72
C ILE A 7 1.98 -16.22 0.91
N GLU A 8 2.81 -16.24 -0.14
CA GLU A 8 4.18 -16.78 -0.07
C GLU A 8 5.06 -16.01 0.93
N GLY A 9 5.06 -14.68 0.85
CA GLY A 9 5.80 -13.83 1.79
C GLY A 9 5.32 -14.01 3.23
N MET A 10 4.01 -14.06 3.46
CA MET A 10 3.43 -14.32 4.79
C MET A 10 3.80 -15.72 5.31
N ASN A 11 3.87 -16.72 4.44
CA ASN A 11 4.35 -18.06 4.80
C ASN A 11 5.82 -18.05 5.21
N ALA A 12 6.67 -17.33 4.47
CA ALA A 12 8.10 -17.20 4.76
C ALA A 12 8.35 -16.45 6.08
N LEU A 13 7.54 -15.42 6.36
CA LEU A 13 7.55 -14.66 7.61
C LEU A 13 6.96 -15.44 8.80
N GLY A 14 6.37 -16.63 8.56
CA GLY A 14 5.87 -17.49 9.62
C GLY A 14 4.59 -16.97 10.31
N TYR A 15 3.74 -16.25 9.58
CA TYR A 15 2.42 -15.84 10.05
C TYR A 15 1.66 -17.03 10.65
N LYS A 16 0.82 -16.76 11.67
CA LYS A 16 0.01 -17.79 12.33
C LYS A 16 -1.48 -17.59 12.08
N VAL A 17 -1.95 -16.35 12.13
CA VAL A 17 -3.36 -16.01 11.97
C VAL A 17 -3.47 -14.72 11.16
N ALA A 18 -4.43 -14.67 10.24
CA ALA A 18 -4.81 -13.48 9.50
C ALA A 18 -6.33 -13.27 9.58
N ASN A 19 -6.76 -12.01 9.66
CA ASN A 19 -8.19 -11.70 9.55
C ASN A 19 -8.62 -11.74 8.07
N LEU A 20 -9.78 -12.30 7.79
CA LEU A 20 -10.40 -12.23 6.47
C LEU A 20 -11.20 -10.93 6.32
N SER A 21 -10.73 -10.03 5.44
CA SER A 21 -11.43 -8.80 5.07
C SER A 21 -12.17 -8.94 3.73
N LEU A 22 -12.87 -7.87 3.33
CA LEU A 22 -13.59 -7.82 2.06
C LEU A 22 -12.64 -7.82 0.84
N ARG A 23 -11.38 -7.43 1.03
CA ARG A 23 -10.39 -7.34 -0.05
C ARG A 23 -9.94 -8.71 -0.54
N GLU A 24 -9.87 -9.70 0.34
CA GLU A 24 -9.52 -11.08 -0.02
C GLU A 24 -10.58 -11.70 -0.96
N LEU A 25 -11.83 -11.26 -0.84
CA LEU A 25 -12.98 -11.70 -1.66
C LEU A 25 -13.19 -10.84 -2.92
N SER A 26 -12.30 -9.89 -3.21
CA SER A 26 -12.43 -8.97 -4.37
C SER A 26 -12.53 -9.72 -5.70
N HIS A 27 -11.78 -10.82 -5.83
CA HIS A 27 -11.72 -11.67 -7.02
C HIS A 27 -12.67 -12.88 -6.97
N GLY A 28 -13.60 -12.91 -6.01
CA GLY A 28 -14.54 -14.02 -5.84
C GLY A 28 -14.11 -15.07 -4.82
N TYR A 29 -15.09 -15.87 -4.38
CA TYR A 29 -14.90 -16.87 -3.32
C TYR A 29 -13.97 -18.01 -3.74
N ASP A 30 -14.12 -18.55 -4.96
CA ASP A 30 -13.32 -19.70 -5.40
C ASP A 30 -11.83 -19.34 -5.47
N VAL A 31 -11.51 -18.14 -5.97
CA VAL A 31 -10.14 -17.61 -6.00
C VAL A 31 -9.59 -17.45 -4.58
N PHE A 32 -10.40 -17.01 -3.63
CA PHE A 32 -10.01 -16.95 -2.22
C PHE A 32 -9.71 -18.36 -1.67
N VAL A 33 -10.58 -19.34 -1.90
CA VAL A 33 -10.39 -20.73 -1.43
C VAL A 33 -9.11 -21.34 -1.99
N GLU A 34 -8.80 -21.13 -3.28
CA GLU A 34 -7.55 -21.62 -3.87
C GLU A 34 -6.30 -20.98 -3.25
N ARG A 35 -6.38 -19.70 -2.86
CA ARG A 35 -5.28 -19.02 -2.16
C ARG A 35 -5.18 -19.44 -0.70
N GLN A 36 -6.31 -19.66 -0.04
CA GLN A 36 -6.36 -20.14 1.33
C GLN A 36 -5.65 -21.49 1.47
N LYS A 37 -5.81 -22.41 0.49
CA LYS A 37 -5.09 -23.70 0.47
C LYS A 37 -3.57 -23.56 0.45
N LYS A 38 -3.03 -22.45 -0.06
CA LYS A 38 -1.58 -22.17 -0.10
C LYS A 38 -1.06 -21.56 1.20
N ALA A 39 -1.94 -21.06 2.08
CA ALA A 39 -1.55 -20.42 3.33
C ALA A 39 -1.12 -21.45 4.39
N ARG A 40 -0.01 -21.17 5.07
CA ARG A 40 0.49 -21.92 6.24
C ARG A 40 0.04 -21.29 7.56
N PHE A 41 -0.97 -20.44 7.48
CA PHE A 41 -1.58 -19.70 8.58
C PHE A 41 -3.10 -19.75 8.43
N GLU A 42 -3.80 -19.48 9.52
CA GLU A 42 -5.25 -19.59 9.56
C GLU A 42 -5.92 -18.26 9.26
N PHE A 43 -6.93 -18.28 8.39
CA PHE A 43 -7.84 -17.15 8.22
C PHE A 43 -8.97 -17.25 9.24
N VAL A 44 -9.23 -16.14 9.94
CA VAL A 44 -10.37 -16.01 10.85
C VAL A 44 -11.26 -14.84 10.47
N SER A 45 -12.58 -14.98 10.64
CA SER A 45 -13.53 -13.87 10.60
C SER A 45 -14.89 -14.31 11.15
N ALA A 46 -15.39 -13.59 12.15
CA ALA A 46 -16.63 -13.92 12.83
C ALA A 46 -17.87 -13.34 12.13
N ASN A 47 -17.71 -12.34 11.27
CA ASN A 47 -18.82 -11.55 10.75
C ASN A 47 -18.87 -11.42 9.23
N VAL A 48 -18.00 -12.15 8.51
CA VAL A 48 -18.19 -12.46 7.08
C VAL A 48 -18.87 -13.81 7.00
N VAL A 49 -20.14 -13.83 6.60
CA VAL A 49 -21.04 -14.97 6.78
C VAL A 49 -21.77 -15.33 5.49
N TRP A 50 -22.28 -16.55 5.45
CA TRP A 50 -23.25 -16.96 4.46
C TRP A 50 -24.62 -16.32 4.77
N GLN A 51 -25.25 -15.72 3.76
CA GLN A 51 -26.52 -15.00 3.91
C GLN A 51 -27.66 -15.91 4.38
N ASP A 52 -27.65 -17.17 3.96
CA ASP A 52 -28.73 -18.15 4.21
C ASP A 52 -28.77 -18.68 5.67
N SER A 53 -27.59 -18.88 6.25
CA SER A 53 -27.39 -19.59 7.52
C SER A 53 -26.85 -18.68 8.62
N GLY A 54 -26.24 -17.54 8.25
CA GLY A 54 -25.51 -16.68 9.18
C GLY A 54 -24.23 -17.33 9.73
N GLU A 55 -23.81 -18.46 9.17
CA GLU A 55 -22.57 -19.13 9.55
C GLU A 55 -21.36 -18.41 8.94
N PRO A 56 -20.27 -18.22 9.71
CA PRO A 56 -19.00 -17.72 9.20
C PRO A 56 -18.48 -18.53 8.00
N ILE A 57 -17.94 -17.86 6.99
CA ILE A 57 -17.40 -18.54 5.79
C ILE A 57 -16.01 -19.14 6.01
N VAL A 58 -15.32 -18.70 7.06
CA VAL A 58 -14.08 -19.25 7.62
C VAL A 58 -14.27 -19.39 9.13
N ALA A 59 -13.33 -20.03 9.84
CA ALA A 59 -13.43 -20.14 11.28
C ALA A 59 -13.60 -18.74 11.94
N PRO A 60 -14.55 -18.53 12.86
CA PRO A 60 -14.72 -17.23 13.50
C PRO A 60 -13.56 -16.88 14.42
N THR A 61 -12.97 -17.91 15.03
CA THR A 61 -11.90 -17.79 16.02
C THR A 61 -10.90 -18.93 15.87
N THR A 62 -9.69 -18.74 16.38
CA THR A 62 -8.70 -19.80 16.54
C THR A 62 -7.89 -19.62 17.83
N VAL A 63 -7.12 -20.63 18.23
CA VAL A 63 -6.23 -20.58 19.39
C VAL A 63 -4.83 -21.02 19.01
N VAL A 64 -3.86 -20.13 19.16
CA VAL A 64 -2.44 -20.44 19.00
C VAL A 64 -1.81 -20.66 20.37
N LYS A 65 -1.04 -21.73 20.52
CA LYS A 65 -0.28 -22.01 21.75
C LYS A 65 1.12 -21.42 21.62
N ALA A 66 1.54 -20.64 22.62
CA ALA A 66 2.89 -20.13 22.75
C ALA A 66 3.54 -20.74 24.00
N THR A 67 4.79 -21.19 23.89
CA THR A 67 5.56 -21.69 25.03
C THR A 67 6.46 -20.58 25.56
N LEU A 68 6.19 -20.13 26.77
CA LEU A 68 7.04 -19.23 27.53
C LEU A 68 8.10 -20.03 28.29
N ARG A 69 9.34 -19.56 28.28
CA ARG A 69 10.45 -20.16 29.04
C ARG A 69 11.01 -19.14 30.03
N ASP A 70 11.21 -19.59 31.26
CA ASP A 70 11.86 -18.85 32.34
C ASP A 70 12.89 -19.79 33.01
N GLY A 71 14.15 -19.67 32.58
CA GLY A 71 15.20 -20.64 32.89
C GLY A 71 14.80 -22.07 32.47
N ALA A 72 14.74 -22.98 33.44
CA ALA A 72 14.32 -24.38 33.23
C ALA A 72 12.79 -24.57 33.23
N ARG A 73 12.00 -23.56 33.61
CA ARG A 73 10.53 -23.65 33.65
C ARG A 73 9.96 -23.32 32.28
N SER A 74 9.00 -24.12 31.83
CA SER A 74 8.21 -23.82 30.62
C SER A 74 6.73 -23.76 30.95
N LYS A 75 6.03 -22.76 30.41
CA LYS A 75 4.58 -22.61 30.52
C LYS A 75 3.96 -22.39 29.16
N THR A 76 2.86 -23.07 28.88
CA THR A 76 2.09 -22.84 27.65
C THR A 76 1.01 -21.80 27.91
N VAL A 77 0.93 -20.79 27.05
CA VAL A 77 -0.11 -19.78 27.01
C VAL A 77 -0.92 -19.94 25.72
N ARG A 78 -2.24 -19.81 25.83
CA ARG A 78 -3.20 -19.95 24.73
C ARG A 78 -3.66 -18.56 24.30
N LEU A 79 -3.25 -18.15 23.11
CA LEU A 79 -3.66 -16.90 22.48
C LEU A 79 -4.88 -17.18 21.60
N GLY A 80 -6.05 -16.72 22.02
CA GLY A 80 -7.29 -16.80 21.26
C GLY A 80 -7.41 -15.63 20.30
N PHE A 81 -7.61 -15.89 19.02
CA PHE A 81 -7.80 -14.87 17.99
C PHE A 81 -9.25 -14.86 17.51
N ILE A 82 -9.82 -13.67 17.34
CA ILE A 82 -11.10 -13.45 16.67
C ILE A 82 -10.90 -12.47 15.52
N GLY A 83 -11.40 -12.80 14.33
CA GLY A 83 -11.36 -11.90 13.18
C GLY A 83 -12.64 -11.07 13.07
N LEU A 84 -12.53 -9.77 12.80
CA LEU A 84 -13.69 -8.88 12.62
C LEU A 84 -13.45 -7.94 11.44
N THR A 85 -14.43 -7.80 10.57
CA THR A 85 -14.34 -7.00 9.35
C THR A 85 -15.45 -5.95 9.33
N ARG A 86 -15.23 -4.82 8.66
CA ARG A 86 -16.24 -3.76 8.59
C ARG A 86 -17.58 -4.32 8.09
N ASN A 87 -18.67 -3.84 8.67
CA ASN A 87 -19.99 -4.12 8.12
C ASN A 87 -20.22 -3.22 6.91
N ASP A 88 -20.50 -3.82 5.75
CA ASP A 88 -20.84 -3.14 4.52
C ASP A 88 -22.17 -3.73 3.99
N PRO A 89 -23.31 -3.04 4.22
CA PRO A 89 -24.61 -3.53 3.78
C PRO A 89 -24.73 -3.72 2.26
N ALA A 90 -23.88 -3.05 1.47
CA ALA A 90 -23.84 -3.21 0.01
C ALA A 90 -22.92 -4.37 -0.43
N PHE A 91 -22.15 -4.96 0.49
CA PHE A 91 -21.28 -6.08 0.17
C PHE A 91 -22.08 -7.36 -0.03
N LEU A 92 -22.04 -7.84 -1.27
CA LEU A 92 -22.60 -9.13 -1.67
C LEU A 92 -21.62 -9.78 -2.64
N LYS A 93 -21.17 -11.00 -2.31
CA LYS A 93 -20.36 -11.84 -3.20
C LYS A 93 -21.03 -13.18 -3.41
N GLU A 94 -20.97 -13.66 -4.65
CA GLU A 94 -21.41 -15.00 -4.98
C GLU A 94 -20.42 -16.02 -4.40
N GLY A 95 -20.99 -17.10 -3.88
CA GLY A 95 -20.28 -18.29 -3.45
C GLY A 95 -20.80 -19.53 -4.17
N PRO A 96 -20.35 -20.71 -3.72
CA PRO A 96 -20.64 -21.96 -4.42
C PRO A 96 -22.14 -22.26 -4.36
N LYS A 97 -22.66 -22.87 -5.42
CA LYS A 97 -24.06 -23.32 -5.52
C LYS A 97 -25.08 -22.18 -5.31
N GLY A 98 -24.74 -20.96 -5.73
CA GLY A 98 -25.63 -19.80 -5.63
C GLY A 98 -25.77 -19.22 -4.22
N ARG A 99 -24.99 -19.71 -3.25
CA ARG A 99 -24.92 -19.10 -1.92
C ARG A 99 -24.35 -17.69 -2.02
N ARG A 100 -24.69 -16.84 -1.06
CA ARG A 100 -24.26 -15.44 -1.03
C ARG A 100 -23.49 -15.16 0.26
N ILE A 101 -22.44 -14.37 0.13
CA ILE A 101 -21.60 -13.91 1.22
C ILE A 101 -21.98 -12.46 1.52
N VAL A 102 -22.24 -12.18 2.80
CA VAL A 102 -22.59 -10.86 3.32
C VAL A 102 -21.78 -10.57 4.57
N THR A 103 -21.79 -9.31 5.02
CA THR A 103 -21.27 -8.95 6.35
C THR A 103 -22.41 -8.71 7.32
N VAL A 104 -22.17 -9.04 8.59
CA VAL A 104 -23.04 -8.65 9.71
C VAL A 104 -22.31 -7.73 10.68
N ASP A 105 -23.03 -7.15 11.63
CA ASP A 105 -22.46 -6.26 12.65
C ASP A 105 -21.29 -6.95 13.39
N PRO A 106 -20.05 -6.42 13.30
CA PRO A 106 -18.88 -7.04 13.89
C PRO A 106 -18.96 -7.11 15.42
N LEU A 107 -19.59 -6.14 16.08
CA LEU A 107 -19.70 -6.13 17.53
C LEU A 107 -20.63 -7.24 18.02
N SER A 108 -21.79 -7.40 17.38
CA SER A 108 -22.73 -8.49 17.68
C SER A 108 -22.12 -9.87 17.38
N ALA A 109 -21.33 -9.99 16.31
CA ALA A 109 -20.60 -11.21 16.02
C ALA A 109 -19.54 -11.53 17.09
N ALA A 110 -18.81 -10.52 17.57
CA ALA A 110 -17.87 -10.69 18.67
C ALA A 110 -18.57 -11.15 19.96
N GLU A 111 -19.67 -10.50 20.34
CA GLU A 111 -20.49 -10.87 21.51
C GLU A 111 -20.92 -12.35 21.46
N LYS A 112 -21.30 -12.85 20.28
CA LYS A 112 -21.69 -14.25 20.06
C LYS A 112 -20.53 -15.24 20.23
N GLN A 113 -19.34 -14.90 19.72
CA GLN A 113 -18.22 -15.87 19.62
C GLN A 113 -17.33 -15.90 20.87
N LEU A 114 -17.22 -14.81 21.61
CA LEU A 114 -16.31 -14.72 22.74
C LEU A 114 -16.57 -15.70 23.90
N PRO A 115 -17.82 -16.02 24.30
CA PRO A 115 -18.04 -16.97 25.40
C PRO A 115 -17.32 -18.31 25.18
N ALA A 116 -17.34 -18.84 23.95
CA ALA A 116 -16.66 -20.09 23.61
C ALA A 116 -15.13 -19.91 23.54
N LEU A 117 -14.65 -18.77 23.05
CA LEU A 117 -13.21 -18.49 22.98
C LEU A 117 -12.58 -18.32 24.37
N ARG A 118 -13.28 -17.67 25.32
CA ARG A 118 -12.84 -17.48 26.71
C ARG A 118 -12.53 -18.79 27.42
N GLN A 119 -13.25 -19.86 27.13
CA GLN A 119 -13.01 -21.18 27.74
C GLN A 119 -11.71 -21.83 27.24
N LYS A 120 -11.21 -21.40 26.07
CA LYS A 120 -10.10 -22.03 25.36
C LYS A 120 -8.83 -21.18 25.32
N ALA A 121 -8.91 -19.89 25.67
CA ALA A 121 -7.82 -18.92 25.58
C ALA A 121 -7.51 -18.28 26.92
N ASP A 122 -6.23 -17.98 27.13
CA ASP A 122 -5.73 -17.22 28.28
C ASP A 122 -5.67 -15.71 27.97
N VAL A 123 -5.41 -15.36 26.70
CA VAL A 123 -5.41 -13.99 26.18
C VAL A 123 -6.22 -13.94 24.90
N ILE A 124 -7.13 -12.97 24.78
CA ILE A 124 -7.95 -12.79 23.57
C ILE A 124 -7.43 -11.58 22.77
N VAL A 125 -7.18 -11.83 21.49
CA VAL A 125 -6.69 -10.87 20.50
C VAL A 125 -7.74 -10.72 19.40
N ALA A 126 -8.27 -9.52 19.21
CA ALA A 126 -9.13 -9.20 18.08
C ALA A 126 -8.28 -8.69 16.91
N LEU A 127 -8.31 -9.40 15.79
CA LEU A 127 -7.73 -8.96 14.52
C LEU A 127 -8.83 -8.25 13.73
N VAL A 128 -8.72 -6.93 13.57
CA VAL A 128 -9.81 -6.09 13.07
C VAL A 128 -9.48 -5.41 11.76
N ALA A 129 -10.38 -5.50 10.79
CA ALA A 129 -10.41 -4.73 9.56
C ALA A 129 -11.53 -3.68 9.67
N LEU A 130 -11.44 -2.82 10.69
CA LEU A 130 -12.44 -1.82 11.08
C LEU A 130 -11.82 -0.43 11.05
N ASP A 131 -12.64 0.61 10.89
CA ASP A 131 -12.16 1.96 11.18
C ASP A 131 -11.85 2.11 12.69
N LEU A 132 -11.01 3.11 13.01
CA LEU A 132 -10.56 3.32 14.39
C LEU A 132 -11.71 3.61 15.36
N GLN A 133 -12.77 4.30 14.92
CA GLN A 133 -13.90 4.64 15.78
C GLN A 133 -14.70 3.39 16.16
N GLN A 134 -14.95 2.50 15.21
CA GLN A 134 -15.61 1.22 15.43
C GLN A 134 -14.77 0.30 16.33
N ALA A 135 -13.46 0.22 16.10
CA ALA A 135 -12.58 -0.58 16.94
C ALA A 135 -12.56 -0.10 18.40
N ARG A 136 -12.65 1.22 18.64
CA ARG A 136 -12.78 1.81 19.99
C ARG A 136 -14.11 1.49 20.69
N GLN A 137 -15.13 1.04 19.97
CA GLN A 137 -16.39 0.59 20.58
C GLN A 137 -16.35 -0.86 21.06
N LEU A 138 -15.48 -1.71 20.49
CA LEU A 138 -15.34 -3.11 20.90
C LEU A 138 -15.16 -3.29 22.41
N PRO A 139 -14.18 -2.65 23.08
CA PRO A 139 -13.96 -2.88 24.52
C PRO A 139 -15.07 -2.29 25.42
N LYS A 140 -15.89 -1.39 24.87
CA LYS A 140 -17.05 -0.82 25.60
C LYS A 140 -18.19 -1.84 25.69
N ARG A 141 -18.49 -2.52 24.59
CA ARG A 141 -19.57 -3.50 24.48
C ARG A 141 -19.14 -4.93 24.82
N VAL A 142 -17.89 -5.25 24.53
CA VAL A 142 -17.36 -6.61 24.53
C VAL A 142 -16.18 -6.69 25.48
N LYS A 143 -16.42 -7.22 26.68
CA LYS A 143 -15.38 -7.39 27.71
C LYS A 143 -14.44 -8.56 27.37
N ASP A 144 -13.27 -8.56 28.01
CA ASP A 144 -12.25 -9.63 27.97
C ASP A 144 -11.40 -9.72 26.69
N ILE A 145 -11.53 -8.77 25.76
CA ILE A 145 -10.53 -8.58 24.71
C ILE A 145 -9.33 -7.88 25.34
N ALA A 146 -8.16 -8.50 25.27
CA ALA A 146 -6.92 -7.91 25.79
C ALA A 146 -6.23 -7.03 24.76
N LEU A 147 -6.24 -7.44 23.49
CA LEU A 147 -5.56 -6.75 22.39
C LEU A 147 -6.49 -6.59 21.19
N ILE A 148 -6.44 -5.43 20.55
CA ILE A 148 -7.12 -5.12 19.30
C ILE A 148 -6.05 -4.70 18.29
N LEU A 149 -5.75 -5.57 17.33
CA LEU A 149 -4.76 -5.33 16.28
C LEU A 149 -5.50 -5.02 15.00
N GLY A 150 -5.35 -3.81 14.49
CA GLY A 150 -6.23 -3.30 13.45
C GLY A 150 -5.56 -2.73 12.22
N ALA A 151 -6.32 -2.75 11.13
CA ALA A 151 -6.08 -1.98 9.92
C ALA A 151 -7.41 -1.35 9.46
N ASP A 152 -7.37 -0.09 9.02
CA ASP A 152 -8.56 0.57 8.47
C ASP A 152 -8.82 0.02 7.06
N SER A 153 -9.95 -0.67 6.90
CA SER A 153 -10.35 -1.27 5.62
C SER A 153 -11.34 -0.41 4.84
N THR A 154 -11.62 0.81 5.30
CA THR A 154 -12.52 1.76 4.65
C THR A 154 -11.97 2.19 3.28
N PRO A 155 -12.74 2.06 2.19
CA PRO A 155 -12.32 2.52 0.87
C PRO A 155 -11.90 4.00 0.89
N GLY A 156 -10.73 4.30 0.31
CA GLY A 156 -10.21 5.67 0.23
C GLY A 156 -9.54 6.21 1.51
N ARG A 157 -9.65 5.52 2.64
CA ARG A 157 -8.83 5.83 3.84
C ARG A 157 -7.56 5.00 3.80
N THR A 158 -6.43 5.63 4.06
CA THR A 158 -5.10 5.01 4.08
C THR A 158 -4.35 5.46 5.33
N ALA A 159 -3.34 4.69 5.71
CA ALA A 159 -2.33 5.05 6.71
C ALA A 159 -2.84 5.37 8.13
N MET A 160 -3.96 4.80 8.59
CA MET A 160 -4.36 4.94 9.99
C MET A 160 -3.36 4.21 10.89
N MET A 161 -2.64 4.97 11.70
CA MET A 161 -1.65 4.46 12.64
C MET A 161 -1.95 5.04 14.01
N THR A 162 -1.97 4.18 15.04
CA THR A 162 -2.01 4.67 16.43
C THR A 162 -0.67 5.30 16.80
N ARG A 163 -0.65 6.16 17.81
CA ARG A 163 0.61 6.63 18.39
C ARG A 163 1.21 5.55 19.30
N THR A 164 2.47 5.75 19.69
CA THR A 164 3.13 5.04 20.80
C THR A 164 2.41 5.31 22.13
N ASP A 165 2.89 4.70 23.22
CA ASP A 165 2.30 4.78 24.57
C ASP A 165 2.25 6.21 25.19
N ASP A 166 2.59 7.25 24.42
CA ASP A 166 2.56 8.66 24.83
C ASP A 166 1.12 9.21 25.01
N PHE A 167 0.10 8.53 24.48
CA PHE A 167 -1.32 8.92 24.58
C PHE A 167 -2.21 7.70 24.90
N PRO A 168 -2.15 7.18 26.15
CA PRO A 168 -2.84 5.97 26.55
C PRO A 168 -4.37 6.08 26.44
N GLU A 169 -4.96 7.25 26.69
CA GLU A 169 -6.42 7.47 26.63
C GLU A 169 -7.04 7.19 25.25
N ASP A 170 -6.22 7.26 24.18
CA ASP A 170 -6.65 7.04 22.81
C ASP A 170 -6.62 5.55 22.40
N THR A 171 -5.94 4.73 23.18
CA THR A 171 -5.55 3.37 22.79
C THR A 171 -5.68 2.32 23.90
N GLU A 172 -5.99 2.73 25.12
CA GLU A 172 -6.23 1.89 26.29
C GLU A 172 -7.68 2.04 26.75
N PHE A 173 -8.39 0.92 26.80
CA PHE A 173 -9.80 0.87 27.19
C PHE A 173 -9.98 -0.17 28.30
N GLY A 174 -9.72 0.24 29.54
CA GLY A 174 -9.69 -0.65 30.68
C GLY A 174 -8.50 -1.61 30.57
N ARG A 175 -8.75 -2.89 30.24
CA ARG A 175 -7.68 -3.89 30.01
C ARG A 175 -7.34 -4.09 28.53
N ALA A 176 -8.12 -3.52 27.62
CA ALA A 176 -7.94 -3.69 26.19
C ALA A 176 -6.97 -2.65 25.63
N HIS A 177 -5.98 -3.09 24.85
CA HIS A 177 -5.02 -2.21 24.19
C HIS A 177 -5.19 -2.32 22.68
N LEU A 178 -5.14 -1.17 22.00
CA LEU A 178 -5.40 -1.06 20.58
C LEU A 178 -4.14 -0.64 19.82
N LEU A 179 -3.82 -1.32 18.72
CA LEU A 179 -2.68 -1.00 17.86
C LEU A 179 -3.11 -1.04 16.39
N TYR A 180 -2.88 0.07 15.68
CA TYR A 180 -3.00 0.14 14.21
C TYR A 180 -1.62 0.47 13.62
N ALA A 181 -1.15 -0.38 12.71
CA ALA A 181 0.21 -0.31 12.14
C ALA A 181 0.25 0.36 10.74
N GLY A 182 -0.74 1.20 10.40
CA GLY A 182 -0.80 1.83 9.08
C GLY A 182 -1.10 0.84 7.96
N ASP A 183 -0.54 1.10 6.78
CA ASP A 183 -0.69 0.26 5.60
C ASP A 183 0.63 0.10 4.83
N GLN A 184 0.58 -0.70 3.76
CA GLN A 184 1.67 -0.90 2.79
C GLN A 184 2.96 -1.49 3.37
N GLY A 185 2.95 -1.99 4.61
CA GLY A 185 4.12 -2.60 5.23
C GLY A 185 5.25 -1.62 5.52
N LYS A 186 4.96 -0.33 5.73
CA LYS A 186 5.96 0.68 6.12
C LYS A 186 6.36 0.62 7.58
N VAL A 187 5.54 -0.05 8.37
CA VAL A 187 5.61 -0.07 9.81
C VAL A 187 5.29 -1.48 10.30
N LEU A 188 6.04 -1.93 11.30
CA LEU A 188 5.78 -3.15 12.04
C LEU A 188 5.27 -2.80 13.45
N GLY A 189 4.07 -3.29 13.77
CA GLY A 189 3.53 -3.23 15.13
C GLY A 189 4.06 -4.37 15.99
N GLU A 190 4.68 -4.05 17.12
CA GLU A 190 5.15 -5.01 18.11
C GLU A 190 4.33 -4.87 19.41
N ILE A 191 3.90 -6.00 19.97
CA ILE A 191 3.34 -6.06 21.32
C ILE A 191 4.09 -7.13 22.12
N ARG A 192 4.68 -6.72 23.24
CA ARG A 192 5.34 -7.61 24.19
C ARG A 192 4.40 -7.82 25.38
N LEU A 193 3.94 -9.05 25.56
CA LEU A 193 3.15 -9.45 26.72
C LEU A 193 4.06 -10.08 27.77
N VAL A 194 4.03 -9.55 28.99
CA VAL A 194 4.71 -10.15 30.14
C VAL A 194 3.66 -10.84 31.00
N PHE A 195 3.97 -12.04 31.47
CA PHE A 195 3.06 -12.85 32.27
C PHE A 195 3.63 -13.04 33.67
N ASP A 196 2.76 -12.94 34.69
CA ASP A 196 3.14 -13.23 36.06
C ASP A 196 3.27 -14.75 36.32
N ALA A 197 3.72 -15.11 37.53
CA ALA A 197 3.85 -16.51 37.95
C ALA A 197 2.52 -17.29 37.86
N LYS A 198 1.37 -16.61 37.98
CA LYS A 198 0.02 -17.19 37.87
C LYS A 198 -0.40 -17.36 36.40
N GLY A 199 0.29 -16.72 35.46
CA GLY A 199 0.01 -16.75 34.02
C GLY A 199 -0.99 -15.71 33.56
N ALA A 200 -1.29 -14.73 34.40
CA ALA A 200 -2.02 -13.55 33.96
C ALA A 200 -1.04 -12.60 33.26
N ALA A 201 -1.49 -11.95 32.18
CA ALA A 201 -0.71 -10.88 31.58
C ALA A 201 -0.55 -9.74 32.61
N SER A 202 0.68 -9.48 33.05
CA SER A 202 1.02 -8.50 34.09
C SER A 202 1.35 -7.13 33.51
N SER A 203 1.87 -7.08 32.29
CA SER A 203 2.08 -5.84 31.55
C SER A 203 2.10 -6.11 30.05
N ASN A 204 1.89 -5.04 29.28
CA ASN A 204 2.12 -5.05 27.85
C ASN A 204 2.92 -3.80 27.47
N GLN A 205 3.83 -3.95 26.52
CA GLN A 205 4.55 -2.83 25.90
C GLN A 205 4.24 -2.85 24.42
N ARG A 206 3.91 -1.67 23.86
CA ARG A 206 3.64 -1.53 22.44
C ARG A 206 4.73 -0.71 21.78
N SER A 207 5.05 -1.07 20.55
CA SER A 207 6.04 -0.34 19.77
C SER A 207 5.65 -0.33 18.29
N ILE A 208 5.95 0.79 17.65
CA ILE A 208 5.72 1.03 16.24
C ILE A 208 7.09 1.21 15.61
N ILE A 209 7.51 0.21 14.86
CA ILE A 209 8.84 0.16 14.25
C ILE A 209 8.69 0.63 12.80
N GLN A 210 9.29 1.76 12.47
CA GLN A 210 9.35 2.23 11.08
C GLN A 210 10.37 1.39 10.31
N LEU A 211 9.95 0.81 9.19
CA LEU A 211 10.80 0.02 8.32
C LEU A 211 11.53 0.96 7.36
N THR A 212 12.58 1.60 7.88
CA THR A 212 13.50 2.48 7.15
C THR A 212 14.64 1.67 6.52
N ARG A 213 15.57 2.34 5.83
CA ARG A 213 16.78 1.72 5.26
C ARG A 213 17.70 1.08 6.31
N GLU A 214 17.46 1.31 7.60
CA GLU A 214 18.17 0.64 8.70
C GLU A 214 17.78 -0.84 8.80
N TRP A 215 16.63 -1.23 8.26
CA TRP A 215 16.15 -2.60 8.17
C TRP A 215 16.37 -3.11 6.75
N PRO A 216 17.46 -3.85 6.47
CA PRO A 216 17.72 -4.35 5.12
C PRO A 216 16.66 -5.36 4.69
N ASP A 217 16.39 -5.40 3.39
CA ASP A 217 15.48 -6.38 2.81
C ASP A 217 15.98 -7.82 3.07
N ASP A 218 15.05 -8.72 3.43
CA ASP A 218 15.36 -10.14 3.49
C ASP A 218 15.66 -10.67 2.06
N PRO A 219 16.80 -11.32 1.81
CA PRO A 219 17.19 -11.74 0.47
C PRO A 219 16.17 -12.64 -0.24
N LYS A 220 15.47 -13.51 0.50
CA LYS A 220 14.49 -14.44 -0.08
C LYS A 220 13.21 -13.71 -0.44
N LEU A 221 12.75 -12.80 0.42
CA LEU A 221 11.59 -11.96 0.11
C LEU A 221 11.88 -10.99 -1.02
N ALA A 222 13.11 -10.46 -1.11
CA ALA A 222 13.54 -9.63 -2.22
C ALA A 222 13.46 -10.38 -3.57
N GLU A 223 13.88 -11.65 -3.61
CA GLU A 223 13.76 -12.52 -4.80
C GLU A 223 12.29 -12.77 -5.20
N VAL A 224 11.41 -13.03 -4.23
CA VAL A 224 9.96 -13.16 -4.48
C VAL A 224 9.39 -11.87 -5.07
N MET A 225 9.75 -10.72 -4.47
CA MET A 225 9.31 -9.42 -4.95
C MET A 225 9.81 -9.13 -6.37
N GLU A 226 11.05 -9.47 -6.67
CA GLU A 226 11.64 -9.29 -8.00
C GLU A 226 10.94 -10.14 -9.06
N THR A 227 10.72 -11.42 -8.77
CA THR A 227 9.99 -12.34 -9.64
C THR A 227 8.60 -11.79 -10.00
N VAL A 228 7.91 -11.23 -9.00
CA VAL A 228 6.56 -10.68 -9.17
C VAL A 228 6.59 -9.37 -9.96
N LYS A 229 7.55 -8.49 -9.69
CA LYS A 229 7.77 -7.24 -10.43
C LYS A 229 7.97 -7.51 -11.91
N VAL A 230 8.87 -8.43 -12.26
CA VAL A 230 9.14 -8.84 -13.64
C VAL A 230 7.87 -9.39 -14.31
N ALA A 231 7.16 -10.31 -13.64
CA ALA A 231 5.95 -10.91 -14.19
C ALA A 231 4.83 -9.89 -14.43
N ILE A 232 4.62 -8.95 -13.51
CA ILE A 232 3.63 -7.88 -13.67
C ILE A 232 4.02 -6.94 -14.81
N ASN A 233 5.29 -6.57 -14.90
CA ASN A 233 5.77 -5.67 -15.94
C ASN A 233 5.64 -6.31 -17.33
N GLN A 234 5.95 -7.60 -17.45
CA GLN A 234 5.71 -8.37 -18.66
C GLN A 234 4.22 -8.44 -19.03
N TYR A 235 3.35 -8.71 -18.06
CA TYR A 235 1.90 -8.68 -18.28
C TYR A 235 1.45 -7.29 -18.78
N ASN A 236 1.89 -6.21 -18.11
CA ASN A 236 1.54 -4.85 -18.50
C ASN A 236 2.03 -4.54 -19.92
N LYS A 237 3.25 -4.96 -20.27
CA LYS A 237 3.81 -4.82 -21.62
C LYS A 237 2.90 -5.47 -22.67
N GLU A 238 2.50 -6.71 -22.44
CA GLU A 238 1.59 -7.44 -23.34
C GLU A 238 0.25 -6.71 -23.50
N GLN A 239 -0.34 -6.25 -22.40
CA GLN A 239 -1.59 -5.48 -22.45
C GLN A 239 -1.43 -4.15 -23.20
N THR A 240 -0.37 -3.39 -22.92
CA THR A 240 -0.10 -2.11 -23.58
C THR A 240 0.12 -2.28 -25.08
N LEU A 241 0.93 -3.27 -25.49
CA LEU A 241 1.22 -3.53 -26.90
C LEU A 241 0.02 -4.10 -27.65
N ALA A 242 -0.85 -4.88 -26.99
CA ALA A 242 -2.09 -5.36 -27.58
C ALA A 242 -3.12 -4.24 -27.80
N MET A 243 -3.19 -3.27 -26.88
CA MET A 243 -4.18 -2.19 -26.95
C MET A 243 -3.79 -1.04 -27.87
N SER A 244 -2.50 -0.72 -28.01
CA SER A 244 -2.06 0.45 -28.77
C SER A 244 -0.60 0.33 -29.24
N PRO A 245 -0.31 -0.50 -30.25
CA PRO A 245 1.06 -0.68 -30.71
C PRO A 245 1.60 0.56 -31.46
N PHE A 246 0.76 1.42 -32.06
CA PHE A 246 1.24 2.50 -32.95
C PHE A 246 0.43 3.82 -32.98
N ALA A 247 -0.57 4.04 -32.13
CA ALA A 247 -1.39 5.25 -32.21
C ALA A 247 -1.35 6.05 -30.91
N ALA A 248 -0.51 7.08 -30.87
CA ALA A 248 -0.81 8.21 -30.02
C ALA A 248 -1.97 8.98 -30.64
N PRO A 249 -3.06 9.27 -29.91
CA PRO A 249 -4.05 10.19 -30.41
C PRO A 249 -3.34 11.52 -30.64
N THR A 250 -3.20 11.92 -31.91
CA THR A 250 -2.75 13.25 -32.27
C THR A 250 -3.72 14.23 -31.62
N PRO A 251 -3.25 15.16 -30.77
CA PRO A 251 -4.13 16.19 -30.25
C PRO A 251 -4.75 16.94 -31.43
N PRO A 252 -6.02 17.36 -31.32
CA PRO A 252 -6.65 18.17 -32.37
C PRO A 252 -5.77 19.41 -32.65
N PRO A 253 -5.75 19.94 -33.89
CA PRO A 253 -4.81 21.00 -34.30
C PRO A 253 -4.80 22.25 -33.40
N ALA A 254 -5.86 22.47 -32.62
CA ALA A 254 -5.99 23.59 -31.70
C ALA A 254 -5.24 23.42 -30.36
N GLU A 255 -4.80 22.22 -30.01
CA GLU A 255 -4.11 21.89 -28.75
C GLU A 255 -2.60 21.74 -28.96
N ALA A 256 -1.80 22.19 -28.00
CA ALA A 256 -0.35 21.99 -28.04
C ALA A 256 0.00 20.51 -27.82
N ALA A 257 0.97 20.00 -28.56
CA ALA A 257 1.43 18.62 -28.52
C ALA A 257 2.79 18.51 -27.84
N TYR A 258 3.03 17.36 -27.21
CA TYR A 258 4.34 17.01 -26.70
C TYR A 258 5.28 16.69 -27.88
N THR A 259 6.51 17.16 -27.81
CA THR A 259 7.48 17.03 -28.89
C THR A 259 8.80 16.38 -28.47
N GLY A 260 9.06 16.26 -27.16
CA GLY A 260 10.27 15.69 -26.59
C GLY A 260 11.38 16.74 -26.39
N SER A 261 12.26 16.47 -25.43
CA SER A 261 13.30 17.41 -25.00
C SER A 261 14.34 17.75 -26.08
N ASP A 262 14.58 16.83 -27.02
CA ASP A 262 15.61 17.01 -28.06
C ASP A 262 15.33 18.20 -28.96
N ARG A 263 14.06 18.54 -29.20
CA ARG A 263 13.70 19.72 -29.99
C ARG A 263 14.07 21.02 -29.31
N CYS A 264 14.13 21.04 -27.97
CA CYS A 264 14.53 22.21 -27.20
C CYS A 264 16.03 22.50 -27.37
N ALA A 265 16.86 21.48 -27.59
CA ALA A 265 18.32 21.62 -27.70
C ALA A 265 18.76 22.55 -28.86
N LEU A 266 17.94 22.66 -29.91
CA LEU A 266 18.23 23.47 -31.09
C LEU A 266 18.35 24.97 -30.77
N CYS A 267 17.57 25.48 -29.80
CA CYS A 267 17.59 26.88 -29.39
C CYS A 267 18.11 27.09 -27.96
N HIS A 268 18.05 26.05 -27.11
CA HIS A 268 18.36 26.12 -25.68
C HIS A 268 19.49 25.16 -25.27
N GLU A 269 20.60 25.18 -26.00
CA GLU A 269 21.75 24.28 -25.79
C GLU A 269 22.28 24.30 -24.34
N GLN A 270 22.42 25.49 -23.74
CA GLN A 270 22.92 25.63 -22.37
C GLN A 270 21.98 24.97 -21.36
N ALA A 271 20.68 25.20 -21.49
CA ALA A 271 19.67 24.62 -20.62
C ALA A 271 19.61 23.09 -20.80
N PHE A 272 19.64 22.64 -22.05
CA PHE A 272 19.65 21.22 -22.39
C PHE A 272 20.88 20.51 -21.79
N THR A 273 22.05 21.14 -21.82
CA THR A 273 23.28 20.59 -21.23
C THR A 273 23.17 20.40 -19.71
N VAL A 274 22.48 21.31 -19.01
CA VAL A 274 22.21 21.16 -17.57
C VAL A 274 21.23 20.01 -17.34
N TRP A 275 20.11 19.99 -18.07
CA TRP A 275 19.10 18.92 -17.98
C TRP A 275 19.71 17.54 -18.26
N ALA A 276 20.50 17.40 -19.33
CA ALA A 276 21.10 16.14 -19.75
C ALA A 276 22.01 15.50 -18.68
N LYS A 277 22.54 16.29 -17.75
CA LYS A 277 23.37 15.79 -16.62
C LYS A 277 22.56 15.43 -15.38
N SER A 278 21.26 15.73 -15.36
CA SER A 278 20.40 15.50 -14.21
C SER A 278 19.88 14.06 -14.14
N SER A 279 19.40 13.65 -12.96
CA SER A 279 18.68 12.38 -12.80
C SER A 279 17.40 12.32 -13.63
N HIS A 280 16.77 13.47 -13.91
CA HIS A 280 15.55 13.55 -14.71
C HIS A 280 15.78 13.09 -16.15
N ALA A 281 16.92 13.43 -16.76
CA ALA A 281 17.30 12.97 -18.10
C ALA A 281 17.61 11.46 -18.17
N HIS A 282 17.77 10.80 -17.02
CA HIS A 282 18.04 9.37 -16.91
C HIS A 282 16.90 8.61 -16.20
N ALA A 283 15.77 9.28 -15.95
CA ALA A 283 14.69 8.72 -15.14
C ALA A 283 14.16 7.40 -15.70
N PHE A 284 14.02 7.26 -17.01
CA PHE A 284 13.47 6.04 -17.60
C PHE A 284 14.42 4.83 -17.42
N GLN A 285 15.73 5.07 -17.37
CA GLN A 285 16.74 4.02 -17.18
C GLN A 285 16.57 3.32 -15.83
N THR A 286 16.09 4.02 -14.80
CA THR A 286 15.83 3.40 -13.50
C THR A 286 14.69 2.40 -13.57
N LEU A 287 13.70 2.63 -14.45
CA LEU A 287 12.60 1.69 -14.68
C LEU A 287 13.08 0.44 -15.41
N LEU A 288 13.91 0.59 -16.44
CA LEU A 288 14.51 -0.54 -17.14
C LEU A 288 15.31 -1.42 -16.19
N SER A 289 16.11 -0.79 -15.32
CA SER A 289 16.96 -1.50 -14.35
C SER A 289 16.16 -2.20 -13.25
N ALA A 290 14.95 -1.70 -12.95
CA ALA A 290 14.04 -2.28 -11.96
C ALA A 290 12.91 -3.13 -12.57
N HIS A 291 12.95 -3.37 -13.88
CA HIS A 291 11.89 -4.05 -14.64
C HIS A 291 10.49 -3.45 -14.40
N GLN A 292 10.36 -2.12 -14.49
CA GLN A 292 9.14 -1.35 -14.25
C GLN A 292 8.75 -0.42 -15.41
N GLU A 293 9.34 -0.57 -16.60
CA GLU A 293 9.17 0.31 -17.75
C GLU A 293 7.77 0.27 -18.40
N TYR A 294 6.91 -0.67 -17.98
CA TYR A 294 5.49 -0.74 -18.30
C TYR A 294 4.61 -0.64 -17.04
N ASN A 295 5.13 -0.20 -15.89
CA ASN A 295 4.32 -0.02 -14.68
C ASN A 295 3.58 1.34 -14.71
N PRO A 296 2.24 1.36 -14.83
CA PRO A 296 1.47 2.61 -14.92
C PRO A 296 1.54 3.47 -13.66
N LYS A 297 2.01 2.95 -12.52
CA LYS A 297 2.27 3.74 -11.31
C LYS A 297 3.60 4.49 -11.37
N CYS A 298 4.55 4.01 -12.17
CA CYS A 298 5.88 4.60 -12.30
C CYS A 298 5.96 5.59 -13.48
N LEU A 299 5.26 5.28 -14.57
CA LEU A 299 5.29 6.07 -15.80
C LEU A 299 4.97 7.57 -15.64
N PRO A 300 3.99 8.00 -14.80
CA PRO A 300 3.72 9.42 -14.59
C PRO A 300 4.92 10.25 -14.15
N CYS A 301 5.90 9.64 -13.47
CA CYS A 301 7.06 10.33 -12.91
C CYS A 301 8.39 10.02 -13.59
N HIS A 302 8.37 9.21 -14.64
CA HIS A 302 9.57 8.78 -15.38
C HIS A 302 9.47 9.05 -16.88
N THR A 303 8.38 9.68 -17.33
CA THR A 303 8.10 10.00 -18.74
C THR A 303 7.39 11.35 -18.86
N ILE A 304 7.28 11.87 -20.09
CA ILE A 304 6.58 13.10 -20.39
C ILE A 304 5.09 12.80 -20.65
N GLY A 305 4.21 13.32 -19.81
CA GLY A 305 2.76 13.39 -20.10
C GLY A 305 2.02 12.05 -20.11
N PHE A 306 2.51 11.00 -19.45
CA PHE A 306 1.77 9.73 -19.37
C PHE A 306 0.35 9.92 -18.81
N GLY A 307 -0.64 9.33 -19.47
CA GLY A 307 -2.06 9.50 -19.13
C GLY A 307 -2.67 10.83 -19.59
N GLN A 308 -1.87 11.74 -20.16
CA GLN A 308 -2.35 12.96 -20.80
C GLN A 308 -2.49 12.75 -22.31
N ARG A 309 -3.38 13.53 -22.93
CA ARG A 309 -3.58 13.49 -24.39
C ARG A 309 -2.27 13.88 -25.10
N GLY A 310 -1.84 13.06 -26.05
CA GLY A 310 -0.61 13.28 -26.82
C GLY A 310 0.71 13.04 -26.05
N GLY A 311 0.65 12.56 -24.80
CA GLY A 311 1.84 12.26 -24.00
C GLY A 311 2.37 10.83 -24.21
N TYR A 312 3.29 10.41 -23.34
CA TYR A 312 3.94 9.11 -23.41
C TYR A 312 2.95 7.95 -23.35
N LEU A 313 3.19 6.93 -24.18
CA LEU A 313 2.39 5.70 -24.25
C LEU A 313 3.22 4.47 -23.96
N ASN A 314 4.27 4.26 -24.76
CA ASN A 314 5.18 3.15 -24.62
C ASN A 314 6.52 3.48 -25.33
N PRO A 315 7.59 2.72 -25.06
CA PRO A 315 8.91 3.00 -25.62
C PRO A 315 8.96 2.91 -27.16
N GLN A 316 8.03 2.18 -27.79
CA GLN A 316 8.00 1.99 -29.24
C GLN A 316 7.29 3.15 -29.97
N ALA A 317 6.17 3.62 -29.43
CA ALA A 317 5.32 4.63 -30.07
C ALA A 317 5.77 6.07 -29.77
N THR A 318 6.32 6.31 -28.58
CA THR A 318 6.66 7.67 -28.09
C THR A 318 8.04 7.66 -27.44
N SER A 319 9.04 7.15 -28.15
CA SER A 319 10.42 7.03 -27.64
C SER A 319 11.04 8.38 -27.27
N ASN A 320 10.64 9.46 -27.94
CA ASN A 320 11.07 10.83 -27.66
C ASN A 320 10.46 11.43 -26.37
N LEU A 321 9.48 10.74 -25.76
CA LEU A 321 8.80 11.16 -24.53
C LEU A 321 9.24 10.36 -23.29
N ILE A 322 10.27 9.52 -23.41
CA ILE A 322 10.91 8.89 -22.25
C ILE A 322 11.68 9.94 -21.44
N ASN A 323 11.93 9.61 -20.16
CA ASN A 323 12.56 10.48 -19.15
C ASN A 323 11.66 11.64 -18.69
N VAL A 324 12.08 12.29 -17.60
CA VAL A 324 11.46 13.53 -17.13
C VAL A 324 12.10 14.66 -17.93
N GLY A 325 11.49 14.98 -19.08
CA GLY A 325 12.00 15.97 -20.03
C GLY A 325 11.61 17.41 -19.73
N CYS A 326 12.01 18.34 -20.61
CA CYS A 326 11.66 19.76 -20.51
C CYS A 326 10.13 19.96 -20.38
N GLU A 327 9.36 19.22 -21.18
CA GLU A 327 7.91 19.31 -21.21
C GLU A 327 7.22 18.65 -20.00
N ALA A 328 7.94 17.90 -19.16
CA ALA A 328 7.38 17.36 -17.90
C ALA A 328 7.18 18.47 -16.86
N CYS A 329 7.99 19.53 -16.91
CA CYS A 329 7.78 20.73 -16.09
C CYS A 329 7.01 21.80 -16.89
N HIS A 330 7.49 22.13 -18.09
CA HIS A 330 7.00 23.28 -18.87
C HIS A 330 5.71 23.03 -19.66
N GLY A 331 5.28 21.78 -19.76
CA GLY A 331 4.14 21.37 -20.57
C GLY A 331 4.47 21.23 -22.06
N PRO A 332 3.46 20.93 -22.90
CA PRO A 332 3.64 20.68 -24.33
C PRO A 332 4.19 21.88 -25.10
N SER A 333 5.23 21.69 -25.92
CA SER A 333 5.97 22.78 -26.55
C SER A 333 5.72 22.97 -28.05
N SER A 334 4.80 22.22 -28.68
CA SER A 334 4.69 22.21 -30.16
C SER A 334 4.47 23.58 -30.81
N ARG A 335 3.83 24.53 -30.12
CA ARG A 335 3.56 25.89 -30.61
C ARG A 335 4.63 26.91 -30.24
N HIS A 336 5.52 26.57 -29.31
CA HIS A 336 6.53 27.51 -28.81
C HIS A 336 7.44 28.08 -29.91
N PRO A 337 7.94 27.30 -30.90
CA PRO A 337 8.77 27.84 -31.96
C PRO A 337 8.11 28.94 -32.81
N GLU A 338 6.78 28.95 -32.90
CA GLU A 338 6.00 29.95 -33.64
C GLU A 338 5.58 31.14 -32.76
N GLN A 339 5.78 31.04 -31.44
CA GLN A 339 5.28 31.96 -30.43
C GLN A 339 6.36 32.35 -29.41
N ILE A 340 7.61 32.47 -29.86
CA ILE A 340 8.77 32.67 -28.99
C ILE A 340 8.62 33.90 -28.09
N GLU A 341 8.03 35.00 -28.61
CA GLU A 341 7.79 36.24 -27.88
C GLU A 341 6.85 36.10 -26.68
N ALA A 342 5.98 35.08 -26.67
CA ALA A 342 5.11 34.79 -25.53
C ALA A 342 5.87 34.17 -24.34
N GLY A 343 7.14 33.80 -24.55
CA GLY A 343 7.93 33.00 -23.62
C GLY A 343 7.44 31.55 -23.56
N PHE A 344 8.08 30.76 -22.70
CA PHE A 344 7.69 29.38 -22.44
C PHE A 344 7.52 29.15 -20.94
N GLY A 345 6.51 28.38 -20.57
CA GLY A 345 5.85 28.38 -19.25
C GLY A 345 6.79 28.51 -18.06
N ARG A 346 6.42 29.38 -17.10
CA ARG A 346 7.14 29.51 -15.83
C ARG A 346 6.80 28.34 -14.92
N ILE A 347 7.81 27.84 -14.22
CA ILE A 347 7.67 26.73 -13.27
C ILE A 347 7.67 27.28 -11.86
N ASP A 348 6.82 26.71 -11.02
CA ASP A 348 6.90 26.83 -9.58
C ASP A 348 6.97 25.43 -8.93
N VAL A 349 7.08 25.42 -7.60
CA VAL A 349 7.25 24.20 -6.80
C VAL A 349 6.09 23.20 -6.98
N SER A 350 4.92 23.64 -7.43
CA SER A 350 3.77 22.75 -7.66
C SER A 350 4.09 21.68 -8.71
N SER A 351 4.92 22.00 -9.71
CA SER A 351 5.34 21.03 -10.73
C SER A 351 6.19 19.92 -10.15
N CYS A 352 7.04 20.22 -9.17
CA CYS A 352 7.93 19.24 -8.54
C CYS A 352 7.15 18.23 -7.68
N VAL A 353 6.17 18.70 -6.92
CA VAL A 353 5.42 17.87 -5.95
C VAL A 353 4.36 16.98 -6.61
N THR A 354 4.19 17.05 -7.93
CA THR A 354 3.43 16.04 -8.70
C THR A 354 4.07 14.66 -8.56
N CYS A 355 5.40 14.62 -8.48
CA CYS A 355 6.19 13.38 -8.36
C CYS A 355 6.95 13.29 -7.05
N HIS A 356 7.44 14.41 -6.51
CA HIS A 356 8.10 14.44 -5.21
C HIS A 356 7.09 14.51 -4.07
N THR A 357 6.37 13.42 -3.86
CA THR A 357 5.47 13.21 -2.73
C THR A 357 6.20 12.51 -1.58
N ARG A 358 5.62 12.52 -0.38
CA ARG A 358 6.12 11.71 0.75
C ARG A 358 6.24 10.22 0.41
N GLU A 359 5.42 9.74 -0.52
CA GLU A 359 5.42 8.36 -0.97
C GLU A 359 6.59 8.04 -1.90
N ASN A 360 6.79 8.89 -2.91
CA ASN A 360 7.69 8.60 -4.02
C ASN A 360 9.11 9.16 -3.77
N SER A 361 9.22 10.23 -2.99
CA SER A 361 10.48 10.91 -2.69
C SER A 361 10.46 11.45 -1.25
N PRO A 362 10.47 10.57 -0.23
CA PRO A 362 10.36 10.96 1.18
C PRO A 362 11.47 11.94 1.64
N ASP A 363 12.63 11.89 0.98
CA ASP A 363 13.80 12.73 1.27
C ASP A 363 13.78 14.06 0.50
N TYR A 364 12.69 14.40 -0.20
CA TYR A 364 12.62 15.63 -1.00
C TYR A 364 12.62 16.88 -0.13
N VAL A 365 13.67 17.68 -0.28
CA VAL A 365 13.80 19.01 0.34
C VAL A 365 13.92 20.04 -0.78
N PRO A 366 12.88 20.89 -1.03
CA PRO A 366 12.89 21.84 -2.14
C PRO A 366 14.16 22.70 -2.23
N ALA A 367 14.64 23.19 -1.09
CA ALA A 367 15.83 24.05 -1.00
C ALA A 367 17.13 23.35 -1.47
N GLU A 368 17.20 22.01 -1.39
CA GLU A 368 18.37 21.24 -1.81
C GLU A 368 18.23 20.68 -3.24
N TYR A 369 17.00 20.43 -3.68
CA TYR A 369 16.71 19.79 -4.96
C TYR A 369 16.58 20.80 -6.11
N ILE A 370 15.88 21.92 -5.89
CA ILE A 370 15.63 22.93 -6.92
C ILE A 370 16.93 23.49 -7.53
N PRO A 371 17.98 23.82 -6.75
CA PRO A 371 19.23 24.34 -7.32
C PRO A 371 19.88 23.40 -8.34
N LYS A 372 19.62 22.08 -8.27
CA LYS A 372 20.17 21.07 -9.19
C LYS A 372 19.50 21.09 -10.56
N VAL A 373 18.32 21.70 -10.69
CA VAL A 373 17.56 21.77 -11.94
C VAL A 373 17.49 23.18 -12.52
N ILE A 374 18.10 24.19 -11.87
CA ILE A 374 18.19 25.54 -12.44
C ILE A 374 19.09 25.51 -13.67
N HIS A 375 18.52 25.85 -14.81
CA HIS A 375 19.17 25.76 -16.12
C HIS A 375 19.08 27.05 -16.93
N TRP A 376 18.68 28.14 -16.29
CA TRP A 376 18.85 29.51 -16.73
C TRP A 376 19.59 30.29 -15.65
N LYS A 377 20.42 31.27 -16.03
CA LYS A 377 20.86 32.26 -15.03
C LYS A 377 19.62 33.02 -14.61
N GLU A 378 19.26 32.95 -13.34
CA GLU A 378 18.41 34.00 -12.78
C GLU A 378 19.14 35.30 -13.06
N ALA A 379 18.62 36.11 -13.99
CA ALA A 379 18.84 37.53 -13.83
C ALA A 379 18.38 37.82 -12.40
N GLN A 380 19.26 38.39 -11.58
CA GLN A 380 18.86 39.01 -10.33
C GLN A 380 17.93 40.17 -10.67
N THR A 381 16.72 39.88 -11.12
CA THR A 381 15.65 40.85 -11.21
C THR A 381 15.16 41.04 -9.79
N LYS A 382 15.82 41.96 -9.10
CA LYS A 382 15.14 42.79 -8.12
C LYS A 382 13.80 43.21 -8.71
N ARG A 383 12.71 42.69 -8.18
CA ARG A 383 11.47 43.42 -7.86
C ARG A 383 10.47 42.49 -7.19
#